data_AF-A0A554MM92-F1
#
_entry.id   AF-A0A554MM92-F1
#
_cell.length_a   1.000
_cell.length_b   1.000
_cell.length_c   1.000
_cell.angle_alpha   90.00
_cell.angle_beta   90.00
_cell.angle_gamma   90.00
#
_symmetry.space_group_name_H-M   'P 1'
#
loop_
_entity.id
_entity.type
_entity.pdbx_description
1 polymer ?
#
loop_
_entity_poly.entity_id
_entity_poly.type
_entity_poly.pdbx_seq_one_letter_code
_entity_poly.pdbx_strand_id
1 'polypeptide(L)' 'MTTREGLPSRRVRRMSPARKERRIANLDLGAWDIATKILINYPSPQAPLLRAVARTGYAEAARLRRL' A
#
# COMPACT_ATOMS: atom_id res chain seq x y z
N MET A 1 -14.09 -40.58 -9.90
CA MET A 1 -13.35 -39.49 -10.57
C MET A 1 -14.32 -38.33 -10.73
N THR A 2 -14.18 -37.25 -9.95
CA THR A 2 -15.00 -36.05 -10.09
C THR A 2 -14.39 -35.14 -11.14
N THR A 3 -15.08 -34.98 -12.25
CA THR A 3 -14.78 -34.00 -13.29
C THR A 3 -14.73 -32.61 -12.64
N ARG A 4 -13.64 -31.87 -12.88
CA ARG A 4 -13.56 -30.42 -12.62
C ARG A 4 -14.54 -29.74 -13.58
N GLU A 5 -15.83 -29.86 -13.33
CA GLU A 5 -16.84 -29.10 -14.04
C GLU A 5 -16.60 -27.61 -13.75
N GLY A 6 -16.54 -26.85 -14.84
CA GLY A 6 -16.05 -25.49 -14.90
C GLY A 6 -16.63 -24.60 -13.82
N LEU A 7 -15.77 -24.17 -12.90
CA LEU A 7 -16.03 -22.95 -12.14
C LEU A 7 -16.29 -21.85 -13.17
N PRO A 8 -17.42 -21.13 -13.09
CA PRO A 8 -17.72 -20.06 -14.03
C PRO A 8 -16.53 -19.11 -14.05
N SER A 9 -16.09 -18.74 -15.25
CA SER A 9 -14.98 -17.80 -15.42
C SER A 9 -15.30 -16.55 -14.62
N ARG A 10 -14.58 -16.37 -13.51
CA ARG A 10 -14.79 -15.27 -12.56
C ARG A 10 -14.72 -13.99 -13.37
N ARG A 11 -15.85 -13.32 -13.60
CA ARG A 11 -15.88 -12.06 -14.36
C ARG A 11 -14.97 -11.07 -13.66
N VAL A 12 -13.76 -10.88 -14.19
CA VAL A 12 -12.81 -9.90 -13.68
C VAL A 12 -13.33 -8.54 -14.10
N ARG A 13 -14.11 -7.92 -13.21
CA ARG A 13 -14.60 -6.56 -13.42
C ARG A 13 -13.40 -5.63 -13.34
N ARG A 14 -13.01 -5.04 -14.48
CA ARG A 14 -11.90 -4.07 -14.51
C ARG A 14 -12.22 -2.93 -13.55
N MET A 15 -11.26 -2.62 -12.69
CA MET A 15 -11.35 -1.50 -11.77
C MET A 15 -11.30 -0.20 -12.58
N SER A 16 -12.14 0.78 -12.25
CA SER A 16 -12.04 2.11 -12.88
C SER A 16 -10.71 2.76 -12.54
N PRO A 17 -10.16 3.63 -13.42
CA PRO A 17 -8.89 4.32 -13.17
C PRO A 17 -8.85 5.01 -11.79
N ALA A 18 -9.89 5.78 -11.44
CA ALA A 18 -10.00 6.44 -10.15
C ALA A 18 -9.98 5.48 -8.94
N ARG A 19 -10.61 4.29 -9.06
CA ARG A 19 -10.54 3.28 -7.99
C ARG A 19 -9.16 2.65 -7.90
N LYS A 20 -8.47 2.47 -9.03
CA LYS A 20 -7.11 1.94 -9.08
C LYS A 20 -6.13 2.92 -8.43
N GLU A 21 -6.22 4.20 -8.76
CA GLU A 21 -5.40 5.27 -8.17
C GLU A 21 -5.61 5.36 -6.65
N ARG A 22 -6.86 5.40 -6.19
CA ARG A 22 -7.17 5.36 -4.74
C ARG A 22 -6.62 4.12 -4.05
N ARG A 23 -6.68 2.96 -4.70
CA ARG A 23 -6.12 1.72 -4.16
C ARG A 23 -4.59 1.81 -4.04
N ILE A 24 -3.90 2.36 -5.04
CA ILE A 24 -2.45 2.57 -5.01
C ILE A 24 -2.08 3.51 -3.86
N ALA A 25 -2.73 4.68 -3.77
CA ALA A 25 -2.48 5.64 -2.69
C ALA A 25 -2.72 5.02 -1.29
N ASN A 26 -3.72 4.15 -1.15
CA ASN A 26 -3.97 3.43 0.10
C ASN A 26 -2.89 2.40 0.43
N LEU A 27 -2.35 1.70 -0.57
CA LEU A 27 -1.26 0.75 -0.38
C LEU A 27 0.03 1.48 0.01
N ASP A 28 0.33 2.61 -0.64
CA ASP A 28 1.50 3.43 -0.32
C ASP A 28 1.42 3.99 1.10
N LEU A 29 0.25 4.48 1.51
CA LEU A 29 0.01 4.90 2.91
C LEU A 29 0.27 3.79 3.92
N GLY A 30 -0.23 2.58 3.63
CA GLY A 30 -0.01 1.42 4.48
C GLY A 30 1.48 1.05 4.57
N ALA A 31 2.19 1.08 3.44
CA ALA A 31 3.62 0.80 3.40
C ALA A 31 4.42 1.80 4.26
N TRP A 32 4.11 3.09 4.17
CA TRP A 32 4.78 4.12 4.96
C TRP A 32 4.44 4.07 6.45
N ASP A 33 3.21 3.74 6.82
CA ASP A 33 2.82 3.53 8.22
C ASP A 33 3.59 2.35 8.83
N ILE A 34 3.67 1.23 8.11
CA ILE A 34 4.46 0.06 8.53
C ILE A 34 5.94 0.41 8.64
N ALA A 35 6.51 1.08 7.64
CA ALA A 35 7.92 1.51 7.67
C ALA A 35 8.19 2.38 8.90
N THR A 36 7.32 3.36 9.18
CA THR A 36 7.45 4.23 10.35
C THR A 36 7.42 3.44 11.66
N LYS A 37 6.49 2.48 11.79
CA LYS A 37 6.36 1.62 12.97
C LYS A 37 7.58 0.72 13.19
N ILE A 38 8.13 0.13 12.13
CA ILE A 38 9.35 -0.68 12.21
C ILE A 38 10.52 0.20 12.64
N LEU A 39 10.66 1.37 12.04
CA LEU A 39 11.78 2.26 12.29
C LEU A 39 11.79 2.84 13.71
N ILE A 40 10.64 2.88 14.40
CA ILE A 40 10.55 3.29 15.82
C ILE A 40 11.37 2.37 16.74
N ASN A 41 11.47 1.09 16.40
CA ASN A 41 12.20 0.10 17.20
C ASN A 41 13.51 -0.34 16.55
N TYR A 42 13.90 0.25 15.41
CA TYR A 42 15.10 -0.14 14.68
C TYR A 42 16.37 0.46 15.33
N PRO A 43 17.26 -0.37 15.92
CA PRO A 43 18.46 0.11 16.59
C PRO A 43 19.56 0.34 15.55
N SER A 44 19.52 1.47 14.88
CA SER A 44 20.55 1.89 13.91
C SER A 44 20.85 3.38 14.05
N PRO A 45 22.12 3.80 13.89
CA PRO A 45 22.49 5.22 13.81
C PRO A 45 21.72 5.97 12.71
N GLN A 46 21.30 5.26 11.67
CA GLN A 46 20.56 5.83 10.54
C GLN A 46 19.04 5.88 10.79
N ALA A 47 18.55 5.29 11.88
CA ALA A 47 17.11 5.23 12.17
C ALA A 47 16.43 6.61 12.18
N PRO A 48 17.02 7.71 12.71
CA PRO A 48 16.40 9.03 12.64
C PRO A 48 16.19 9.52 11.20
N LEU A 49 17.18 9.31 10.32
CA LEU A 49 17.10 9.70 8.92
C LEU A 49 16.06 8.86 8.18
N LEU A 50 16.03 7.55 8.40
CA LEU A 50 15.03 6.66 7.81
C LEU A 50 13.61 7.01 8.27
N ARG A 51 13.42 7.37 9.55
CA ARG A 51 12.12 7.85 10.07
C ARG A 51 11.68 9.13 9.37
N ALA A 52 12.60 10.06 9.10
CA ALA A 52 12.27 11.29 8.39
C ALA A 52 11.78 10.99 6.97
N VAL A 53 12.47 10.12 6.23
CA VAL A 53 12.06 9.67 4.89
C VAL A 53 10.70 8.98 4.93
N ALA A 54 10.45 8.11 5.92
CA ALA A 54 9.17 7.44 6.07
C ALA A 54 8.01 8.42 6.34
N ARG A 55 8.26 9.45 7.16
CA ARG A 55 7.27 10.51 7.43
C ARG A 55 6.97 11.35 6.20
N THR A 56 7.98 11.71 5.41
CA THR A 56 7.77 12.49 4.18
C THR A 56 6.97 11.68 3.15
N GLY A 57 7.32 10.40 2.96
CA GLY A 57 6.58 9.51 2.06
C GLY A 57 5.13 9.30 2.51
N TYR A 58 4.90 9.15 3.82
CA TYR A 58 3.54 9.08 4.36
C TYR A 58 2.72 10.34 4.07
N ALA A 59 3.31 11.53 4.27
CA ALA A 59 2.63 12.80 4.02
C ALA A 59 2.27 12.99 2.55
N GLU A 60 3.16 12.60 1.64
CA GLU A 60 2.91 12.64 0.20
C GLU A 60 1.79 11.69 -0.22
N ALA A 61 1.84 10.43 0.22
CA ALA A 61 0.79 9.45 -0.04
C ALA A 61 -0.57 9.89 0.54
N ALA A 62 -0.58 10.52 1.71
CA ALA A 62 -1.78 11.09 2.33
C ALA A 62 -2.38 12.22 1.51
N ARG A 63 -1.53 13.07 0.92
CA ARG A 63 -1.95 14.15 0.02
C ARG A 63 -2.55 13.59 -1.26
N LEU A 64 -1.89 12.62 -1.90
CA LEU A 64 -2.37 11.99 -3.14
C LEU A 64 -3.71 11.28 -2.95
N ARG A 65 -3.96 10.69 -1.77
CA ARG A 65 -5.27 10.09 -1.46
C ARG A 65 -6.42 11.10 -1.36
N ARG A 66 -6.13 12.36 -1.03
CA ARG A 66 -7.15 13.42 -0.84
C ARG A 66 -7.58 14.08 -2.15
N LEU A 67 -6.82 13.89 -3.22
CA LEU A 67 -7.14 14.31 -4.59
C LEU A 67 -8.04 13.26 -5.26
#